data_AF-A0A1L5NMK6-F1
#
_entry.id   AF-A0A1L5NMK6-F1
#
_cell.length_a   1.000
_cell.length_b   1.000
_cell.length_c   1.000
_cell.angle_alpha   90.00
_cell.angle_beta   90.00
_cell.angle_gamma   90.00
#
_symmetry.space_group_name_H-M   'P 1'
#
loop_
_entity.id
_entity.type
_entity.pdbx_description
1 polymer ?
#
loop_
_entity_poly.entity_id
_entity_poly.type
_entity_poly.pdbx_seq_one_letter_code
_entity_poly.pdbx_strand_id
1 'polypeptide(L)' 'MSFIDDDLPKKAAYEIGSDLSMLSVDELKERVEQLKAEITRIEAEVTRKASGRAAAESLFRS' A
#
# COMPACT_ATOMS: atom_id res chain seq x y z
N MET A 1 -29.89 -1.48 -5.19
CA MET A 1 -28.67 -2.25 -4.88
C MET A 1 -27.52 -1.27 -4.70
N SER A 2 -27.01 -1.11 -3.48
CA SER A 2 -25.76 -0.38 -3.21
C SER A 2 -24.79 -1.38 -2.58
N PHE A 3 -23.78 -1.81 -3.34
CA PHE A 3 -22.82 -2.84 -2.92
C PHE A 3 -21.37 -2.47 -3.34
N ILE A 4 -21.05 -1.19 -3.50
CA ILE A 4 -19.74 -0.73 -4.00
C ILE A 4 -18.95 0.09 -2.97
N ASP A 5 -19.47 0.28 -1.75
CA ASP A 5 -18.85 1.19 -0.77
C ASP A 5 -17.98 0.51 0.31
N ASP A 6 -17.80 -0.82 0.29
CA ASP A 6 -17.13 -1.55 1.39
C ASP A 6 -15.62 -1.82 1.14
N ASP A 7 -15.09 -1.50 -0.05
CA ASP A 7 -13.68 -1.71 -0.40
C ASP A 7 -12.89 -0.39 -0.50
N LEU A 8 -13.35 0.67 0.19
CA LEU A 8 -12.50 1.84 0.35
C LEU A 8 -11.38 1.48 1.33
N PRO A 9 -10.09 1.58 0.94
CA PRO A 9 -9.00 1.39 1.87
C PRO A 9 -9.21 2.38 3.02
N LYS A 10 -9.46 1.86 4.23
CA LYS A 10 -9.61 2.66 5.44
C LYS A 10 -8.43 3.63 5.47
N LYS A 11 -8.72 4.94 5.53
CA LYS A 11 -7.67 5.96 5.59
C LYS A 11 -6.67 5.55 6.67
N ALA A 12 -5.40 5.47 6.30
CA ALA A 12 -4.35 5.19 7.27
C ALA A 12 -4.51 6.17 8.43
N ALA A 13 -4.61 5.66 9.65
CA ALA A 13 -4.80 6.47 10.86
C ALA A 13 -3.57 7.35 11.19
N TYR A 14 -2.56 7.29 10.34
CA TYR A 14 -1.24 7.86 10.51
C TYR A 14 -0.79 8.58 9.24
N GLU A 15 -0.23 9.79 9.41
CA GLU A 15 0.39 10.57 8.35
C GLU A 15 1.90 10.30 8.29
N ILE A 16 2.47 10.24 7.09
CA ILE A 16 3.92 10.10 6.90
C ILE A 16 4.60 11.41 7.29
N GLY A 17 5.57 11.34 8.19
CA GLY A 17 6.29 12.53 8.67
C GLY A 17 5.60 13.27 9.81
N SER A 18 4.54 12.72 10.41
CA SER A 18 3.94 13.30 11.61
C SER A 18 4.92 13.27 12.79
N ASP A 19 4.76 14.20 13.72
CA ASP A 19 5.52 14.18 14.97
C ASP A 19 5.27 12.88 15.76
N LEU A 20 6.34 12.34 16.35
CA LEU A 20 6.35 11.07 17.07
C LEU A 20 6.66 11.26 18.56
N SER A 21 6.87 12.50 19.02
CA SER A 21 7.39 12.79 20.37
C SER A 21 6.45 12.35 21.50
N MET A 22 5.14 12.29 21.22
CA MET A 22 4.11 11.91 22.17
C MET A 22 3.73 10.42 22.11
N LEU A 23 4.31 9.63 21.19
CA LEU A 23 3.99 8.22 21.04
C LEU A 23 4.87 7.34 21.93
N SER A 24 4.27 6.32 22.51
CA SER A 24 5.01 5.27 23.22
C SER A 24 5.77 4.36 22.25
N VAL A 25 6.73 3.61 22.78
CA VAL A 25 7.53 2.65 21.99
C VAL A 25 6.65 1.59 21.34
N ASP A 26 5.62 1.12 22.03
CA ASP A 26 4.74 0.06 21.48
C ASP A 26 3.81 0.60 20.39
N GLU A 27 3.30 1.84 20.52
CA GLU A 27 2.58 2.52 19.44
C GLU A 27 3.46 2.73 18.20
N LEU A 28 4.73 3.07 18.39
CA LEU A 28 5.69 3.20 17.29
C LEU A 28 5.94 1.87 16.59
N LYS A 29 6.04 0.76 17.34
CA LYS A 29 6.20 -0.58 16.76
C LYS A 29 4.97 -0.97 15.94
N GLU A 30 3.77 -0.80 16.49
CA GLU A 30 2.52 -1.13 15.79
C GLU A 30 2.41 -0.34 14.48
N ARG A 31 2.71 0.96 14.52
CA ARG A 31 2.71 1.82 13.33
C ARG A 31 3.76 1.38 12.29
N VAL A 32 4.94 0.95 12.72
CA VAL A 32 5.96 0.39 11.83
C VAL A 32 5.48 -0.89 11.16
N GLU A 33 4.81 -1.79 11.88
CA GLU A 33 4.27 -3.02 11.31
C GLU A 33 3.20 -2.73 10.26
N GLN A 34 2.29 -1.81 10.57
CA GLN A 34 1.24 -1.40 9.63
C GLN A 34 1.83 -0.76 8.35
N LEU A 35 2.85 0.10 8.49
CA LEU A 35 3.55 0.69 7.35
C LEU A 35 4.29 -0.35 6.51
N LYS A 36 4.93 -1.35 7.13
CA LYS A 36 5.59 -2.44 6.41
C LYS A 36 4.60 -3.28 5.60
N ALA A 37 3.46 -3.61 6.19
CA ALA A 37 2.39 -4.32 5.49
C ALA A 37 1.92 -3.53 4.25
N GLU A 38 1.78 -2.21 4.39
CA GLU A 38 1.38 -1.34 3.28
C GLU A 38 2.47 -1.26 2.18
N ILE A 39 3.75 -1.20 2.56
CA ILE A 39 4.87 -1.28 1.60
C ILE A 39 4.79 -2.57 0.80
N THR A 40 4.63 -3.72 1.46
CA THR A 40 4.52 -5.01 0.77
C THR A 40 3.33 -5.06 -0.19
N ARG A 41 2.18 -4.49 0.20
CA ARG A 41 1.00 -4.39 -0.67
C ARG A 41 1.29 -3.57 -1.93
N ILE A 42 1.92 -2.41 -1.76
CA ILE A 42 2.29 -1.51 -2.87
C ILE A 42 3.31 -2.19 -3.78
N GLU A 43 4.35 -2.82 -3.23
CA GLU A 43 5.36 -3.55 -3.99
C GLU A 43 4.74 -4.68 -4.82
N ALA A 44 3.80 -5.45 -4.24
CA ALA A 44 3.08 -6.49 -4.97
C ALA A 44 2.28 -5.94 -6.16
N GLU A 45 1.61 -4.80 -5.99
CA GLU A 45 0.88 -4.12 -7.07
C GLU A 45 1.84 -3.56 -8.14
N VAL A 46 2.98 -3.01 -7.74
CA VAL A 46 4.03 -2.56 -8.66
C VAL A 46 4.52 -3.75 -9.50
N THR A 47 4.83 -4.89 -8.88
CA THR A 47 5.24 -6.10 -9.60
C THR A 47 4.15 -6.55 -10.57
N ARG A 48 2.89 -6.64 -10.13
CA ARG A 48 1.76 -7.01 -11.01
C ARG A 48 1.64 -6.09 -12.23
N LYS A 49 1.72 -4.78 -12.03
CA LYS A 49 1.62 -3.80 -13.13
C LYS A 49 2.85 -3.83 -14.05
N ALA A 50 4.05 -4.02 -13.49
CA ALA A 50 5.28 -4.15 -14.27
C ALA A 50 5.26 -5.40 -15.16
N SER A 51 4.83 -6.55 -14.64
CA SER A 51 4.65 -7.78 -15.43
C SER A 51 3.61 -7.61 -16.53
N GLY A 52 2.49 -6.94 -16.25
CA GLY A 52 1.49 -6.61 -17.26
C GLY A 52 2.04 -5.73 -18.38
N ARG A 53 2.85 -4.72 -18.02
CA ARG A 53 3.53 -3.85 -19.00
C ARG A 53 4.51 -4.64 -19.87
N ALA A 54 5.35 -5.49 -19.28
CA ALA A 54 6.31 -6.30 -20.02
C ALA A 54 5.63 -7.29 -21.00
N ALA A 55 4.51 -7.90 -20.59
CA ALA A 55 3.71 -8.76 -21.45
C ALA A 55 3.09 -7.99 -22.63
N ALA A 56 2.59 -6.77 -22.38
CA ALA A 56 2.07 -5.91 -23.44
C ALA A 56 3.18 -5.47 -24.42
N GLU A 57 4.34 -5.03 -23.92
CA GLU A 57 5.47 -4.62 -24.78
C GLU A 57 5.99 -5.76 -25.66
N SER A 58 5.92 -7.02 -25.21
CA SER A 58 6.27 -8.18 -26.02
C SER A 58 5.26 -8.45 -27.14
N LEU A 59 3.97 -8.17 -26.93
CA LEU A 59 2.92 -8.34 -27.94
C LEU A 59 3.00 -7.28 -29.05
N PHE A 60 3.37 -6.03 -28.71
CA PHE A 60 3.50 -4.94 -29.67
C PHE A 60 4.81 -4.94 -30.48
N ARG A 61 5.78 -5.80 -30.15
CA ARG A 61 7.04 -5.96 -30.90
C ARG A 61 7.04 -7.17 -31.86
N SER A 62 5.88 -7.81 -32.04
CA SER A 62 5.67 -8.90 -33.02
C SER A 62 5.32 -8.33 -34.39
#